data_AF-A0A7X7W031-F1
#
_entry.id   AF-A0A7X7W031-F1
#
_cell.length_a   1.000
_cell.length_b   1.000
_cell.length_c   1.000
_cell.angle_alpha   90.00
_cell.angle_beta   90.00
_cell.angle_gamma   90.00
#
_symmetry.space_group_name_H-M   'P 1'
#
loop_
_entity.id
_entity.type
_entity.pdbx_description
1 polymer ?
#
loop_
_entity_poly.entity_id
_entity_poly.type
_entity_poly.pdbx_seq_one_letter_code
_entity_poly.pdbx_strand_id
1 'polypeptide(L)'
;MRRNRADFTNTFRALTYDEDLDIAMFGTDEFRRWKERWHERLGRQKQPGSSAFQLMRDSNPVIIPRNHRVEEALEAAEKHGDYSVMEGLVRALSRPYEKTPDKDHYTAPPPPSACRYRTFCGT
;
A
#
# COMPACT_ATOMS: atom_id res chain seq x y z
N MET A 1 5.77 9.54 -8.63
CA MET A 1 5.44 9.41 -7.20
C MET A 1 5.77 10.67 -6.39
N ARG A 2 7.05 11.07 -6.20
CA ARG A 2 7.44 12.25 -5.38
C ARG A 2 6.66 13.55 -5.65
N ARG A 3 6.60 13.97 -6.93
CA ARG A 3 5.90 15.20 -7.36
C ARG A 3 4.42 15.22 -6.98
N ASN A 4 3.76 14.06 -7.04
CA ASN A 4 2.34 13.90 -6.76
C ASN A 4 2.06 13.39 -5.33
N ARG A 5 3.09 13.28 -4.48
CA ARG A 5 3.00 12.69 -3.12
C ARG A 5 2.22 11.37 -3.09
N ALA A 6 2.38 10.54 -4.12
CA ALA A 6 1.64 9.30 -4.25
C ALA A 6 2.05 8.32 -3.14
N ASP A 7 1.06 7.65 -2.54
CA ASP A 7 1.29 6.62 -1.53
C ASP A 7 2.05 5.45 -2.16
N PHE A 8 3.20 5.10 -1.59
CA PHE A 8 4.10 4.11 -2.18
C PHE A 8 3.44 2.74 -2.24
N THR A 9 2.87 2.27 -1.13
CA THR A 9 2.29 0.92 -1.02
C THR A 9 1.07 0.80 -1.94
N ASN A 10 0.14 1.76 -1.88
CA ASN A 10 -1.05 1.74 -2.72
C ASN A 10 -0.72 1.92 -4.21
N THR A 11 0.34 2.66 -4.56
CA THR A 11 0.79 2.76 -5.96
C THR A 11 1.23 1.40 -6.49
N PHE A 12 2.11 0.68 -5.78
CA PHE A 12 2.56 -0.64 -6.23
C PHE A 12 1.47 -1.70 -6.15
N ARG A 13 0.57 -1.61 -5.15
CA ARG A 13 -0.64 -2.44 -5.08
C ARG A 13 -1.50 -2.25 -6.33
N ALA A 14 -1.79 -1.00 -6.71
CA ALA A 14 -2.60 -0.71 -7.89
C ALA A 14 -1.95 -1.24 -9.16
N LEU A 15 -0.63 -1.08 -9.32
CA LEU A 15 0.10 -1.66 -10.46
C LEU A 15 0.08 -3.19 -10.47
N THR A 16 0.04 -3.84 -9.30
CA THR A 16 0.03 -5.31 -9.16
C THR A 16 -1.28 -5.93 -9.64
N TYR A 17 -2.40 -5.25 -9.39
CA TYR A 17 -3.73 -5.73 -9.72
C TYR A 17 -4.34 -5.01 -10.93
N ASP A 18 -3.56 -4.14 -11.58
CA ASP A 18 -3.99 -3.22 -12.63
C ASP A 18 -5.27 -2.44 -12.25
N GLU A 19 -5.35 -2.01 -10.99
CA GLU A 19 -6.48 -1.27 -10.44
C GLU A 19 -6.41 0.21 -10.83
N ASP A 20 -7.56 0.77 -11.19
CA ASP A 20 -7.74 2.21 -11.33
C ASP A 20 -8.13 2.80 -9.97
N LEU A 21 -7.15 2.89 -9.07
CA LEU A 21 -7.31 3.61 -7.81
C LEU A 21 -7.27 5.11 -8.10
N ASP A 22 -8.03 5.89 -7.31
CA ASP A 22 -8.00 7.36 -7.31
C ASP A 22 -6.68 7.90 -6.73
N ILE A 23 -5.59 7.57 -7.41
CA ILE A 23 -4.25 8.10 -7.18
C ILE A 23 -4.10 9.20 -8.22
N ALA A 24 -4.10 10.47 -7.79
CA ALA A 24 -4.03 11.62 -8.70
C ALA A 24 -2.92 11.53 -9.76
N MET A 25 -1.81 10.83 -9.47
CA MET A 25 -0.74 10.56 -10.43
C MET A 25 -1.23 9.77 -11.66
N PHE A 26 -2.17 8.83 -11.50
CA PHE A 26 -2.59 7.91 -12.56
C PHE A 26 -3.34 8.62 -13.69
N GLY A 27 -4.02 9.73 -13.40
CA GLY A 27 -4.66 10.58 -14.41
C GLY A 27 -3.71 11.44 -15.23
N THR A 28 -2.41 11.49 -14.90
CA THR A 28 -1.43 12.36 -15.60
C THR A 28 -0.91 11.74 -16.90
N ASP A 29 -0.66 12.58 -17.91
CA ASP A 29 -0.06 12.14 -19.18
C ASP A 29 1.35 11.55 -19.01
N GLU A 30 2.12 12.03 -18.02
CA GLU A 30 3.43 11.45 -17.73
C GLU A 30 3.31 10.03 -17.18
N PHE A 31 2.30 9.75 -16.35
CA PHE A 31 2.07 8.39 -15.86
C PHE A 31 1.59 7.48 -16.99
N ARG A 32 0.66 7.92 -17.83
CA ARG A 32 0.18 7.13 -18.98
C ARG A 32 1.33 6.70 -19.88
N ARG A 33 2.18 7.65 -20.28
CA ARG A 33 3.39 7.37 -21.08
C ARG A 33 4.40 6.48 -20.37
N TRP A 34 4.53 6.60 -19.05
CA TRP A 34 5.38 5.70 -18.26
C TRP A 34 4.81 4.28 -18.22
N LYS A 35 3.48 4.14 -18.03
CA LYS A 35 2.77 2.85 -18.00
C LYS A 35 2.90 2.13 -19.34
N GLU A 36 2.78 2.82 -20.46
CA GLU A 36 3.01 2.28 -21.82
C GLU A 36 4.43 1.70 -21.96
N ARG A 37 5.46 2.51 -21.65
CA ARG A 37 6.86 2.03 -21.71
C ARG A 37 7.13 0.84 -20.79
N TRP A 38 6.47 0.79 -19.64
CA TRP A 38 6.58 -0.33 -18.72
C TRP A 38 5.97 -1.60 -19.31
N HIS A 39 4.78 -1.54 -19.91
CA HIS A 39 4.17 -2.68 -20.60
C HIS A 39 5.00 -3.16 -21.80
N GLU A 40 5.54 -2.25 -22.61
CA GLU A 40 6.49 -2.59 -23.68
C GLU A 40 7.76 -3.27 -23.16
N ARG A 41 8.25 -2.85 -21.99
CA ARG A 41 9.40 -3.50 -21.34
C ARG A 41 9.06 -4.89 -20.82
N LEU A 42 7.86 -5.11 -20.31
CA LEU A 42 7.36 -6.43 -19.90
C LEU A 42 7.23 -7.35 -21.12
N GLY A 43 6.73 -6.86 -22.25
CA GLY A 43 6.59 -7.65 -23.49
C GLY A 43 7.91 -8.13 -24.09
N ARG A 44 9.04 -7.52 -23.71
CA ARG A 44 10.40 -7.91 -24.14
C ARG A 44 11.03 -9.01 -23.28
N GLN A 45 10.39 -9.41 -22.18
CA GLN A 45 10.93 -10.45 -21.29
C GLN A 45 10.65 -11.85 -21.86
N LYS A 46 11.49 -12.83 -21.50
CA LYS A 46 11.30 -14.22 -21.95
C LYS A 46 10.15 -14.91 -21.22
N GLN A 47 9.89 -14.52 -19.99
CA GLN A 47 8.83 -15.09 -19.18
C GLN A 47 7.44 -14.59 -19.63
N PRO A 48 6.37 -15.37 -19.41
CA PRO A 48 5.01 -14.92 -19.67
C PRO A 48 4.69 -13.61 -18.94
N GLY A 49 3.87 -12.74 -19.53
CA GLY A 49 3.46 -11.48 -18.88
C GLY A 49 2.87 -11.69 -17.48
N SER A 50 2.14 -12.79 -17.28
CA SER A 50 1.56 -13.19 -15.99
C SER A 50 2.59 -13.45 -14.89
N SER A 51 3.83 -13.82 -15.22
CA SER A 51 4.87 -14.08 -14.21
C SER A 51 5.28 -12.80 -13.49
N ALA A 52 5.28 -11.66 -14.19
CA ALA A 52 5.60 -10.37 -13.58
C ALA A 52 4.54 -9.98 -12.55
N PHE A 53 3.26 -10.12 -12.88
CA PHE A 53 2.16 -9.83 -11.96
C PHE A 53 2.11 -10.81 -10.78
N GLN A 54 2.47 -12.08 -10.98
CA GLN A 54 2.62 -13.03 -9.86
C GLN A 54 3.75 -12.61 -8.92
N LEU A 55 4.93 -12.29 -9.46
CA LEU A 55 6.05 -11.80 -8.64
C LEU A 55 5.68 -10.52 -7.86
N MET A 56 4.94 -9.62 -8.50
CA MET A 56 4.42 -8.41 -7.85
C MET A 56 3.45 -8.76 -6.71
N ARG A 57 2.55 -9.73 -6.88
CA ARG A 57 1.67 -10.20 -5.80
C ARG A 57 2.45 -10.76 -4.61
N ASP A 58 3.54 -11.47 -4.88
CA ASP A 58 4.35 -12.09 -3.83
C ASP A 58 5.31 -11.11 -3.14
N SER A 59 5.60 -9.96 -3.78
CA SER A 59 6.62 -9.00 -3.32
C SER A 59 6.06 -7.66 -2.85
N ASN A 60 4.89 -7.24 -3.35
CA ASN A 60 4.27 -5.97 -3.01
C ASN A 60 3.17 -6.20 -1.97
N PRO A 61 3.35 -5.74 -0.72
CA PRO A 61 2.31 -5.89 0.29
C PRO A 61 1.08 -5.04 -0.08
N VAL A 62 -0.10 -5.56 0.22
CA VAL A 62 -1.40 -4.87 0.14
C VAL A 62 -1.53 -3.88 1.31
N ILE A 63 -0.98 -4.23 2.47
CA ILE A 63 -1.01 -3.42 3.70
C ILE A 63 0.34 -3.36 4.39
N ILE A 64 0.58 -2.26 5.10
CA ILE A 64 1.77 -2.03 5.94
C ILE A 64 1.31 -1.48 7.32
N PRO A 65 2.13 -1.59 8.37
CA PRO A 65 1.83 -1.00 9.68
C PRO A 65 1.93 0.54 9.59
N ARG A 66 0.93 1.19 9.01
CA ARG A 66 0.89 2.65 8.87
C ARG A 66 0.85 3.28 10.26
N ASN A 67 1.67 4.30 10.51
CA ASN A 67 1.80 4.91 11.84
C ASN A 67 0.45 5.30 12.48
N HIS A 68 -0.48 5.87 11.72
CA HIS A 68 -1.79 6.25 12.26
C HIS A 68 -2.65 5.05 12.71
N ARG A 69 -2.48 3.87 12.10
CA ARG A 69 -3.15 2.63 12.52
C ARG A 69 -2.50 2.02 13.75
N VAL A 70 -1.18 2.16 13.85
CA VAL A 70 -0.44 1.77 15.06
C VAL A 70 -0.85 2.67 16.22
N GLU A 71 -0.94 3.99 16.01
CA GLU A 71 -1.40 4.94 17.02
C GLU A 71 -2.84 4.64 17.48
N GLU A 72 -3.76 4.41 16.54
CA GLU A 72 -5.14 4.03 16.86
C GLU A 72 -5.21 2.80 17.77
N ALA A 73 -4.39 1.78 17.49
CA ALA A 73 -4.30 0.59 18.33
C ALA A 73 -3.70 0.87 19.72
N LEU A 74 -2.67 1.72 19.79
CA LEU A 74 -2.04 2.10 21.06
C LEU A 74 -2.99 2.93 21.93
N GLU A 75 -3.68 3.91 21.34
CA GLU A 75 -4.63 4.76 22.05
C GLU A 75 -5.82 3.96 22.60
N ALA A 76 -6.34 2.98 21.85
CA ALA A 76 -7.41 2.10 22.31
C ALA A 76 -6.98 1.27 23.53
N ALA A 77 -5.77 0.71 23.48
CA ALA A 77 -5.22 -0.06 24.59
C ALA A 77 -4.96 0.81 25.83
N GLU A 78 -4.36 2.00 25.65
CA GLU A 78 -4.00 2.88 26.77
C GLU A 78 -5.22 3.55 27.42
N LYS A 79 -6.12 4.12 26.61
CA LYS A 79 -7.25 4.92 27.13
C LYS A 79 -8.45 4.06 27.53
N HIS A 80 -8.62 2.90 26.91
CA HIS A 80 -9.83 2.08 27.06
C HIS A 80 -9.55 0.63 27.48
N GLY A 81 -8.27 0.22 27.58
CA GLY A 81 -7.92 -1.18 27.83
C GLY A 81 -8.37 -2.12 26.70
N ASP A 82 -8.69 -1.59 25.52
CA ASP A 82 -9.22 -2.35 24.40
C ASP A 82 -8.08 -2.79 23.47
N TYR A 83 -7.71 -4.07 23.57
CA TYR A 83 -6.68 -4.68 22.75
C TYR A 83 -7.22 -5.20 21.41
N SER A 84 -8.54 -5.17 21.16
CA SER A 84 -9.14 -5.74 19.96
C SER A 84 -8.65 -5.06 18.68
N VAL A 85 -8.36 -3.75 18.74
CA VAL A 85 -7.81 -2.97 17.62
C VAL A 85 -6.40 -3.43 17.27
N MET A 86 -5.54 -3.64 18.27
CA MET A 86 -4.19 -4.17 18.09
C MET A 86 -4.24 -5.59 17.50
N GLU A 87 -5.08 -6.46 18.07
CA GLU A 87 -5.26 -7.83 17.57
C GLU A 87 -5.75 -7.85 16.12
N GLY A 88 -6.67 -6.95 15.77
CA GLY A 88 -7.15 -6.75 14.40
C GLY A 88 -6.02 -6.36 13.45
N LEU A 89 -5.20 -5.38 13.83
CA LEU A 89 -4.06 -4.91 13.04
C LEU A 89 -3.01 -6.02 12.85
N VAL A 90 -2.63 -6.72 13.92
CA VAL A 90 -1.66 -7.84 13.86
C VAL A 90 -2.18 -8.97 13.00
N ARG A 91 -3.47 -9.31 13.13
CA ARG A 91 -4.11 -10.34 12.29
C ARG A 91 -4.05 -9.98 10.81
N ALA A 92 -4.38 -8.74 10.46
CA ALA A 92 -4.29 -8.27 9.09
C ALA A 92 -2.85 -8.37 8.57
N LEU A 93 -1.88 -7.88 9.35
CA LEU A 93 -0.45 -7.88 9.01
C LEU A 93 0.20 -9.26 8.94
N SER A 94 -0.43 -10.31 9.47
CA SER A 94 0.08 -11.68 9.38
C SER A 94 0.17 -12.20 7.94
N ARG A 95 -0.63 -11.63 7.03
CA ARG A 95 -0.70 -12.00 5.61
C ARG A 95 -0.71 -10.73 4.74
N PRO A 96 0.37 -9.93 4.74
CA PRO A 96 0.32 -8.56 4.22
C PRO A 96 0.19 -8.51 2.69
N TYR A 97 0.50 -9.60 1.98
CA TYR A 97 0.43 -9.74 0.51
C TYR A 97 -0.93 -10.21 0.00
N GLU A 98 -1.74 -10.84 0.85
CA GLU A 98 -3.06 -11.35 0.46
C GLU A 98 -4.06 -10.20 0.38
N LYS A 99 -4.74 -10.05 -0.77
CA LYS A 99 -5.82 -9.07 -0.95
C LYS A 99 -7.14 -9.66 -0.47
N THR A 100 -7.65 -9.14 0.64
CA THR A 100 -8.91 -9.58 1.25
C THR A 100 -9.73 -8.37 1.72
N PRO A 101 -11.07 -8.42 1.68
CA PRO A 101 -11.91 -7.25 2.01
C PRO A 101 -11.72 -6.70 3.43
N ASP A 102 -11.35 -7.56 4.39
CA ASP A 102 -11.05 -7.16 5.77
C ASP A 102 -9.82 -6.25 5.88
N LYS A 103 -8.99 -6.17 4.83
CA LYS A 103 -7.78 -5.33 4.81
C LYS A 103 -8.01 -3.93 4.26
N ASP A 104 -9.12 -3.68 3.57
CA ASP A 104 -9.36 -2.41 2.88
C ASP A 104 -9.25 -1.22 3.83
N HIS A 105 -9.74 -1.38 5.07
CA HIS A 105 -9.61 -0.40 6.14
C HIS A 105 -8.15 0.00 6.42
N TYR A 106 -7.23 -0.97 6.46
CA TYR A 106 -5.81 -0.73 6.75
C TYR A 106 -5.02 -0.18 5.56
N THR A 107 -5.61 -0.17 4.35
CA THR A 107 -4.96 0.40 3.16
C THR A 107 -5.05 1.93 3.10
N ALA A 108 -5.97 2.53 3.86
CA ALA A 108 -6.24 3.96 3.80
C ALA A 108 -4.99 4.80 4.18
N PRO A 109 -4.68 5.86 3.42
CA PRO A 109 -3.65 6.80 3.84
C PRO A 109 -4.07 7.54 5.12
N PRO A 110 -3.12 8.09 5.89
CA PRO A 110 -3.46 8.90 7.06
C PRO A 110 -4.36 10.08 6.64
N PRO A 111 -5.32 10.50 7.49
CA PRO A 111 -6.11 11.69 7.23
C PRO A 111 -5.20 12.92 7.13
N PRO A 112 -5.58 13.98 6.39
CA PRO A 112 -4.77 15.19 6.25
C PRO A 112 -4.44 15.87 7.59
N SER A 113 -5.28 15.65 8.61
CA SER A 113 -5.12 16.14 9.98
C SER A 113 -4.16 15.32 10.85
N ALA A 114 -3.73 14.13 10.38
CA ALA A 114 -2.79 13.31 11.14
C ALA A 114 -1.46 14.05 11.29
N CYS A 115 -0.98 14.16 12.54
CA CYS A 115 0.28 14.81 12.84
C CYS A 115 1.44 14.20 12.04
N ARG A 116 2.42 15.04 11.69
CA ARG A 116 3.66 14.59 11.04
C ARG A 116 4.46 13.75 12.01
N TYR A 117 4.21 12.44 11.97
CA TYR A 117 4.95 11.46 12.75
C TYR A 117 6.41 11.47 12.31
N ARG A 118 7.33 11.70 13.26
CA ARG A 118 8.77 11.62 13.01
C ARG A 118 9.24 10.25 13.46
N THR A 119 9.40 9.33 12.51
CA THR A 119 9.90 7.99 12.78
C THR A 119 11.42 8.00 12.85
N PHE A 120 11.99 7.40 13.89
CA PHE A 120 13.40 7.06 13.96
C PHE A 120 13.53 5.58 13.61
N CYS A 121 13.61 5.28 12.32
CA CYS A 121 13.97 3.93 11.86
C CYS A 121 15.31 4.06 11.14
N GLY A 122 16.40 3.79 11.87
CA GLY A 122 17.77 3.87 11.38
C GLY A 122 18.77 4.06 12.53
N THR A 123 19.17 2.97 13.17
CA THR A 123 20.54 2.77 13.65
C THR A 123 21.22 1.82 12.68
#